data_AF-A0A263D366-F1
#
_entry.id   AF-A0A263D366-F1
#
_cell.length_a   1.000
_cell.length_b   1.000
_cell.length_c   1.000
_cell.angle_alpha   90.00
_cell.angle_beta   90.00
_cell.angle_gamma   90.00
#
_symmetry.space_group_name_H-M   'P 1'
#
loop_
_entity.id
_entity.type
_entity.pdbx_description
1 polymer ?
#
loop_
_entity_poly.entity_id
_entity_poly.type
_entity_poly.pdbx_seq_one_letter_code
_entity_poly.pdbx_strand_id
1 'polypeptide(L)' 'MTNVQSDLPAAQEKKLRDCYELLSDLAASCEVPAVRAAARLALAEVYAAIDGQALEFELYSGQWENGPEDVEQALVS' A
#
# COMPACT_ATOMS: atom_id res chain seq x y z
N MET A 1 -14.97 -21.08 -17.71
CA MET A 1 -14.56 -20.26 -16.56
C MET A 1 -14.37 -18.84 -17.08
N THR A 2 -15.40 -18.01 -16.97
CA THR A 2 -15.32 -16.60 -17.36
C THR A 2 -14.47 -15.88 -16.34
N ASN A 3 -13.28 -15.45 -16.77
CA ASN A 3 -12.45 -14.50 -16.05
C ASN A 3 -13.26 -13.21 -15.93
N VAL A 4 -14.00 -13.06 -14.84
CA VAL A 4 -14.68 -11.80 -14.54
C VAL A 4 -13.57 -10.86 -14.07
N GLN A 5 -12.88 -10.24 -15.03
CA GLN A 5 -12.26 -8.94 -14.79
C GLN A 5 -13.40 -8.04 -14.35
N SER A 6 -13.65 -8.04 -13.04
CA SER A 6 -14.56 -7.11 -12.41
C SER A 6 -13.75 -5.83 -12.36
N ASP A 7 -13.76 -5.08 -13.46
CA ASP A 7 -13.30 -3.69 -13.48
C ASP A 7 -13.91 -3.03 -12.25
N LEU A 8 -13.06 -2.73 -11.28
CA LEU A 8 -13.49 -2.11 -10.04
C LEU A 8 -14.15 -0.79 -10.45
N PRO A 9 -15.43 -0.55 -10.12
CA PRO A 9 -16.08 0.71 -10.46
C PRO A 9 -15.18 1.87 -10.04
N ALA A 10 -14.98 2.88 -10.91
CA ALA A 10 -14.04 3.97 -10.64
C ALA A 10 -14.22 4.64 -9.25
N ALA A 11 -15.45 4.64 -8.72
CA ALA A 11 -15.73 5.11 -7.37
C ALA A 11 -15.17 4.21 -6.25
N GLN A 12 -15.14 2.89 -6.45
CA GLN A 12 -14.52 1.93 -5.53
C GLN A 12 -12.99 1.97 -5.65
N GLU A 13 -12.45 2.11 -6.86
CA GLU A 13 -11.01 2.28 -7.06
C GLU A 13 -10.49 3.53 -6.36
N LYS A 14 -11.18 4.66 -6.55
CA LYS A 14 -10.85 5.91 -5.84
C LYS A 14 -10.88 5.74 -4.32
N LYS A 15 -11.91 5.09 -3.77
CA LYS A 15 -11.98 4.83 -2.32
C LYS A 15 -10.83 3.97 -1.82
N LEU A 16 -10.40 2.99 -2.60
CA LEU A 16 -9.28 2.13 -2.23
C LEU A 16 -7.96 2.90 -2.25
N ARG A 17 -7.76 3.75 -3.27
CA ARG A 17 -6.63 4.69 -3.37
C ARG A 17 -6.59 5.66 -2.19
N ASP A 18 -7.71 6.33 -1.91
CA ASP A 18 -7.81 7.28 -0.79
C ASP A 18 -7.51 6.58 0.55
N CYS A 19 -7.98 5.34 0.74
CA CYS A 19 -7.71 4.54 1.93
C CYS A 19 -6.23 4.17 2.06
N TYR A 20 -5.62 3.76 0.94
CA TYR A 20 -4.22 3.41 0.87
C TYR A 20 -3.31 4.60 1.21
N GLU A 21 -3.58 5.77 0.63
CA GLU A 21 -2.85 7.00 0.89
C GLU A 21 -2.95 7.42 2.36
N LEU A 22 -4.15 7.34 2.95
CA LEU A 22 -4.37 7.69 4.34
C LEU A 22 -3.64 6.75 5.31
N LEU A 23 -3.68 5.43 5.05
CA LEU A 23 -2.94 4.47 5.87
C LEU A 23 -1.43 4.65 5.73
N SER A 24 -0.94 4.98 4.53
CA SER A 24 0.48 5.26 4.26
C SER A 24 0.96 6.49 5.00
N ASP A 25 0.19 7.57 4.98
CA ASP A 25 0.48 8.77 5.76
C ASP A 25 0.53 8.45 7.25
N LEU A 26 -0.47 7.76 7.80
CA LEU A 26 -0.48 7.34 9.21
C LEU A 26 0.70 6.44 9.59
N ALA A 27 1.11 5.54 8.70
CA ALA A 27 2.26 4.66 8.90
C ALA A 27 3.61 5.41 8.91
N ALA A 28 3.67 6.60 8.27
CA ALA A 28 4.84 7.45 8.17
C ALA A 28 4.88 8.55 9.26
N SER A 29 3.75 9.21 9.52
CA SER A 29 3.68 10.46 10.29
C SER A 29 3.15 10.28 11.72
N CYS A 30 2.49 9.17 12.06
CA CYS A 30 1.87 9.02 13.37
C CYS A 30 2.90 8.83 14.50
N GLU A 31 2.87 9.73 15.48
CA GLU A 31 3.75 9.69 16.66
C GLU A 31 3.37 8.59 17.66
N VAL A 32 2.13 8.08 17.61
CA VAL A 32 1.64 7.01 18.50
C VAL A 32 2.11 5.65 17.98
N PRO A 33 3.06 4.94 18.65
CA PRO A 33 3.70 3.76 18.08
C PRO A 33 2.75 2.62 17.75
N ALA A 34 1.73 2.40 18.60
CA ALA A 34 0.72 1.37 18.39
C ALA A 34 -0.15 1.65 17.16
N VAL A 35 -0.50 2.92 16.92
CA VAL A 35 -1.29 3.34 15.75
C VAL A 35 -0.46 3.17 14.48
N ARG A 36 0.81 3.58 14.51
CA ARG A 36 1.74 3.40 13.39
C ARG A 36 1.93 1.93 13.02
N ALA A 37 2.05 1.05 14.02
CA ALA A 37 2.15 -0.40 13.80
C ALA A 37 0.86 -0.96 13.19
N ALA A 38 -0.31 -0.55 13.69
CA ALA A 38 -1.60 -0.95 13.15
C ALA A 38 -1.79 -0.48 11.69
N ALA A 39 -1.39 0.74 11.36
CA ALA A 39 -1.46 1.28 10.00
C ALA A 39 -0.59 0.48 9.02
N ARG A 40 0.62 0.08 9.43
CA ARG A 40 1.51 -0.78 8.62
C ARG A 40 0.92 -2.17 8.37
N LEU A 41 0.30 -2.77 9.39
CA LEU A 41 -0.38 -4.06 9.25
C LEU A 41 -1.57 -3.96 8.30
N ALA A 42 -2.40 -2.92 8.45
CA ALA A 42 -3.53 -2.69 7.55
C ALA A 42 -3.07 -2.49 6.09
N LEU A 43 -1.99 -1.76 5.84
CA LEU A 43 -1.41 -1.62 4.50
C LEU A 43 -0.97 -2.96 3.91
N ALA A 44 -0.28 -3.79 4.71
CA ALA A 44 0.18 -5.10 4.27
C ALA A 44 -1.00 -6.02 3.91
N GLU A 45 -2.08 -6.00 4.69
CA GLU A 45 -3.30 -6.77 4.40
C GLU A 45 -4.00 -6.28 3.13
N VAL A 46 -4.13 -4.96 2.95
CA VAL A 46 -4.72 -4.36 1.73
C VAL A 46 -3.88 -4.72 0.51
N TYR A 47 -2.56 -4.63 0.61
CA TYR A 47 -1.65 -5.00 -0.48
C TYR A 47 -1.79 -6.47 -0.86
N ALA A 48 -1.76 -7.38 0.12
CA ALA A 48 -1.93 -8.81 -0.13
C ALA A 48 -3.29 -9.14 -0.76
N ALA A 49 -4.34 -8.41 -0.38
CA ALA A 49 -5.68 -8.58 -0.98
C ALA A 49 -5.75 -8.09 -2.44
N ILE A 50 -5.08 -6.98 -2.77
CA ILE A 50 -5.03 -6.44 -4.13
C ILE A 50 -4.19 -7.35 -5.04
N ASP A 51 -2.99 -7.74 -4.57
CA ASP A 51 -2.08 -8.65 -5.27
C ASP A 51 -2.73 -10.02 -5.54
N GLY A 52 -3.38 -10.59 -4.52
CA GLY A 52 -4.10 -11.86 -4.62
C GLY A 52 -5.34 -11.84 -5.52
N GLN A 53 -5.80 -10.67 -5.98
CA GLN A 53 -6.89 -10.53 -6.96
C GLN A 53 -6.40 -10.15 -8.36
N ALA A 54 -5.08 -10.05 -8.58
CA ALA A 54 -4.48 -9.56 -9.82
C ALA A 54 -5.09 -8.23 -10.30
N LEU A 55 -5.53 -7.40 -9.36
CA LEU A 55 -5.96 -6.04 -9.65
C LEU A 55 -4.68 -5.26 -9.94
N GLU A 56 -4.45 -4.93 -11.21
CA GLU A 56 -3.39 -4.00 -11.61
C GLU A 56 -3.74 -2.60 -11.08
N PHE A 57 -3.42 -2.38 -9.81
CA PHE A 57 -3.41 -1.05 -9.22
C PHE A 57 -2.14 -0.35 -9.71
N GLU A 58 -2.26 0.44 -10.78
CA GLU A 58 -1.18 1.24 -11.38
C GLU A 58 -0.48 2.21 -10.39
N LEU A 59 -0.91 2.28 -9.13
CA LEU A 59 -0.28 3.06 -8.07
C LEU A 59 1.11 2.57 -7.66
N TYR A 60 1.42 1.29 -7.87
CA TYR A 60 2.52 0.64 -7.14
C TYR A 60 3.72 0.16 -7.96
N SER A 61 3.79 0.44 -9.25
CA SER A 61 4.95 0.05 -10.07
C SER A 61 6.24 0.81 -9.75
N GLY A 62 6.28 1.75 -8.79
CA GLY A 62 7.47 2.57 -8.51
C GLY A 62 7.92 2.69 -7.05
N GLN A 63 7.12 2.33 -6.04
CA GLN A 63 7.46 2.60 -4.62
C GLN A 63 7.92 1.38 -3.82
N TRP A 64 7.76 0.15 -4.35
CA TRP A 64 8.20 -1.08 -3.67
C TRP A 64 9.39 -1.77 -4.33
N GLU A 65 9.86 -1.28 -5.49
CA GLU A 65 11.14 -1.74 -6.07
C GLU A 65 12.36 -1.29 -5.23
N ASN A 66 12.17 -0.32 -4.32
CA ASN A 66 13.12 -0.08 -3.24
C ASN A 66 12.73 -0.96 -2.06
N GLY A 67 13.14 -2.23 -2.11
CA GLY A 67 13.25 -3.08 -0.93
C GLY A 67 14.11 -2.42 0.16
N PRO A 68 14.16 -2.99 1.38
CA PRO A 68 14.83 -2.40 2.55
C PRO A 68 16.37 -2.26 2.45
N GLU A 69 16.95 -2.17 1.25
CA GLU A 69 18.38 -2.07 1.01
C GLU A 69 18.92 -0.62 1.06
N ASP A 70 18.06 0.41 1.14
CA ASP A 70 18.50 1.82 1.13
C ASP A 70 18.56 2.49 2.52
N VAL A 71 18.20 1.80 3.60
CA VAL A 71 18.28 2.38 4.96
C VAL A 71 19.69 2.35 5.58
N GLU A 72 20.68 1.70 4.94
CA GLU A 72 22.06 1.64 5.44
C GLU A 72 22.96 2.82 5.00
N GLN A 73 22.57 3.63 4.00
CA GLN A 73 23.41 4.73 3.52
C GLN A 73 23.19 6.09 4.20
N ALA A 74 22.18 6.23 5.07
CA ALA A 74 21.92 7.49 5.77
C ALA A 74 22.74 7.71 7.06
N LEU A 75 23.66 6.78 7.42
CA LEU A 75 24.49 6.86 8.64
C LEU A 75 25.98 7.07 8.38
N VAL A 76 26.41 7.26 7.12
CA VAL A 76 27.80 7.64 6.80
C VAL A 76 27.86 8.78 5.78
N SER A 77 27.54 9.99 6.23
CA SER A 77 28.05 11.24 5.66
C SER A 77 27.97 12.36 6.69
#